data_AF-A0A5J5GI71-F1
#
_entry.id   AF-A0A5J5GI71-F1
#
_cell.length_a   1.000
_cell.length_b   1.000
_cell.length_c   1.000
_cell.angle_alpha   90.00
_cell.angle_beta   90.00
_cell.angle_gamma   90.00
#
_symmetry.space_group_name_H-M   'P 1'
#
loop_
_entity.id
_entity.type
_entity.pdbx_description
1 polymer ?
#
loop_
_entity_poly.entity_id
_entity_poly.type
_entity_poly.pdbx_seq_one_letter_code
_entity_poly.pdbx_strand_id
1 'polypeptide(L)' 'MSAPDTDVKEQEHRHRPSLWGMAIAVAFAAILLVLLTSWIFFQGNDPDEAEAQVDGRTGEVEQVE' A
#
# COMPACT_ATOMS: atom_id res chain seq x y z
N MET A 1 -27.71 -15.31 39.80
CA MET A 1 -27.09 -13.98 39.85
C MET A 1 -27.34 -13.31 38.52
N SER A 2 -27.95 -12.12 38.50
CA SER A 2 -28.12 -11.33 37.28
C SER A 2 -26.75 -10.77 36.86
N ALA A 3 -26.47 -10.78 35.56
CA ALA A 3 -25.21 -10.29 35.02
C ALA A 3 -24.98 -8.81 35.40
N PRO A 4 -23.71 -8.38 35.56
CA PRO A 4 -23.39 -6.99 35.82
C PRO A 4 -23.95 -6.11 34.70
N ASP A 5 -24.61 -5.01 35.07
CA ASP A 5 -25.12 -4.03 34.12
C ASP A 5 -23.93 -3.20 33.62
N THR A 6 -23.27 -3.67 32.57
CA THR A 6 -22.16 -2.95 31.94
C THR A 6 -22.73 -1.85 31.07
N ASP A 7 -22.40 -0.59 31.36
CA ASP A 7 -22.84 0.56 30.57
C ASP A 7 -22.11 0.62 29.21
N VAL A 8 -22.55 -0.24 28.29
CA VAL A 8 -21.96 -0.37 26.94
C VAL A 8 -22.14 0.91 26.13
N LYS A 9 -23.19 1.70 26.40
CA LYS A 9 -23.49 2.94 25.66
C LYS A 9 -22.49 4.04 26.00
N GLU A 10 -22.14 4.19 27.26
CA GLU A 10 -21.11 5.14 27.72
C GLU A 10 -19.73 4.76 27.15
N GLN A 11 -19.41 3.46 27.12
CA GLN A 11 -18.15 2.98 26.54
C GLN A 11 -18.07 3.23 25.03
N GLU A 12 -19.15 2.92 24.28
CA GLU A 12 -19.21 3.19 22.84
C GLU A 12 -18.91 4.68 22.56
N HIS A 13 -19.51 5.58 23.32
CA HIS A 13 -19.31 7.02 23.16
C HIS A 13 -17.85 7.44 23.35
N ARG A 14 -17.17 6.83 24.33
CA ARG A 14 -15.78 7.12 24.66
C ARG A 14 -14.78 6.51 23.68
N HIS A 15 -15.14 5.42 23.00
CA HIS A 15 -14.29 4.75 22.00
C HIS A 15 -14.45 5.29 20.58
N ARG A 16 -15.55 5.99 20.29
CA ARG A 16 -15.80 6.64 18.99
C ARG A 16 -14.62 7.47 18.44
N PRO A 17 -13.92 8.30 19.24
CA PRO A 17 -12.77 9.07 18.74
C PRO A 17 -11.64 8.20 18.22
N SER A 18 -11.38 7.06 18.87
CA SER A 18 -10.33 6.11 18.47
C SER A 18 -10.68 5.44 17.14
N LEU A 19 -11.94 5.04 16.97
CA LEU A 19 -12.43 4.46 15.70
C LEU A 19 -12.35 5.47 14.55
N TRP A 20 -12.69 6.74 14.81
CA TRP A 20 -12.52 7.81 13.83
C TRP A 20 -11.05 8.05 13.48
N GLY A 21 -10.15 8.04 14.47
CA GLY A 21 -8.71 8.19 14.24
C GLY A 21 -8.17 7.09 13.33
N MET A 22 -8.56 5.84 13.56
CA MET A 22 -8.19 4.71 12.70
C MET A 22 -8.76 4.86 11.29
N ALA A 23 -10.04 5.23 11.16
CA ALA A 23 -10.67 5.45 9.86
C ALA A 23 -9.96 6.54 9.05
N ILE A 24 -9.59 7.66 9.71
CA ILE A 24 -8.84 8.76 9.08
C ILE A 24 -7.45 8.28 8.65
N ALA A 25 -6.74 7.53 9.49
CA ALA A 25 -5.41 7.01 9.16
C ALA A 25 -5.45 6.08 7.93
N VAL A 26 -6.44 5.18 7.87
CA VAL A 26 -6.66 4.28 6.73
C VAL A 26 -7.00 5.08 5.47
N ALA A 27 -7.91 6.04 5.56
CA ALA A 27 -8.27 6.89 4.42
C ALA A 27 -7.05 7.69 3.89
N PHE A 28 -6.24 8.23 4.80
CA PHE A 28 -5.02 8.95 4.45
C PHE A 28 -4.01 8.05 3.73
N ALA A 29 -3.76 6.85 4.26
CA ALA A 29 -2.88 5.87 3.62
C ALA A 29 -3.38 5.47 2.22
N ALA A 30 -4.69 5.28 2.05
CA ALA A 30 -5.28 4.97 0.75
C ALA A 30 -5.09 6.11 -0.26
N ILE A 31 -5.26 7.37 0.17
CA ILE A 31 -5.02 8.55 -0.67
C ILE A 31 -3.54 8.59 -1.12
N LEU A 32 -2.60 8.42 -0.19
CA LEU A 32 -1.17 8.41 -0.53
C LEU A 32 -0.82 7.29 -1.50
N LEU A 33 -1.41 6.11 -1.35
CA LEU A 33 -1.17 4.99 -2.26
C LEU A 33 -1.66 5.29 -3.67
N VAL A 34 -2.85 5.90 -3.81
CA VAL A 34 -3.39 6.32 -5.11
C VAL A 34 -2.49 7.37 -5.76
N LEU A 35 -2.03 8.36 -4.99
CA LEU A 35 -1.12 9.39 -5.48
C LEU A 35 0.21 8.80 -5.95
N LEU A 36 0.84 7.94 -5.13
CA LEU A 36 2.10 7.29 -5.46
C LEU A 36 1.98 6.43 -6.72
N THR A 37 0.93 5.62 -6.79
CA THR A 37 0.70 4.72 -7.92
C THR A 37 0.48 5.52 -9.20
N SER A 38 -0.34 6.58 -9.14
CA SER A 38 -0.56 7.48 -10.27
C SER A 38 0.76 8.14 -10.71
N TRP A 39 1.57 8.60 -9.76
CA TRP A 39 2.89 9.18 -10.03
C TRP A 39 3.80 8.20 -10.78
N ILE A 40 3.91 6.95 -10.31
CA ILE A 40 4.73 5.91 -10.94
C ILE A 40 4.24 5.65 -12.38
N PHE A 41 2.93 5.56 -12.59
CA PHE A 41 2.37 5.41 -13.93
C PHE A 41 2.70 6.56 -14.88
N PHE A 42 2.72 7.81 -14.38
CA PHE A 42 3.09 8.97 -15.19
C PHE A 42 4.59 9.12 -15.42
N GLN A 43 5.43 8.65 -14.48
CA GLN A 43 6.88 8.75 -14.60
C GLN A 43 7.48 7.74 -15.59
N GLY A 44 6.72 6.71 -15.98
CA GLY A 44 7.19 5.66 -16.86
C GLY A 44 8.01 4.65 -16.07
N ASN A 45 7.43 3.46 -15.84
CA ASN A 45 8.22 2.27 -15.54
C ASN A 45 8.63 1.66 -16.89
N ASP A 46 9.48 2.38 -17.63
CA ASP A 46 10.15 1.74 -18.76
C ASP A 46 10.91 0.56 -18.16
N PRO A 47 10.65 -0.70 -18.59
CA PRO A 47 11.52 -1.79 -18.20
C PRO A 47 12.92 -1.37 -18.63
N ASP A 48 13.86 -1.33 -17.69
CA ASP A 48 15.27 -1.10 -18.02
C ASP A 48 15.55 -1.97 -19.25
N GLU A 49 15.90 -1.34 -20.37
CA GLU A 49 16.23 -2.03 -21.62
C GLU A 49 17.14 -3.18 -21.22
N ALA A 50 16.70 -4.41 -21.43
CA ALA A 50 17.36 -5.59 -20.89
C ALA A 50 18.87 -5.46 -21.14
N GLU A 51 19.65 -5.28 -20.06
CA GLU A 51 21.08 -5.02 -20.20
C GLU A 51 21.65 -6.13 -21.08
N ALA A 52 22.34 -5.72 -22.15
CA ALA A 52 22.73 -6.59 -23.24
C ALA A 52 23.33 -7.90 -22.69
N GLN A 53 22.63 -9.01 -22.89
CA GLN A 53 22.91 -10.23 -22.14
C GLN A 53 24.07 -10.95 -22.82
N VAL A 54 25.19 -11.09 -22.11
CA VAL A 54 26.35 -11.82 -22.63
C VAL A 54 26.10 -13.32 -22.50
N ASP A 55 26.05 -14.03 -23.63
CA ASP A 55 25.96 -15.48 -23.64
C ASP A 55 27.23 -16.08 -23.01
N GLY A 56 27.07 -16.76 -21.88
CA GLY A 56 28.17 -17.40 -21.15
C GLY A 56 28.87 -18.53 -21.89
N ARG A 57 28.36 -18.97 -23.05
CA ARG A 57 28.95 -20.02 -23.89
C ARG A 57 29.80 -19.47 -25.03
N THR A 58 29.42 -18.32 -25.60
CA THR A 58 30.00 -17.76 -26.83
C THR A 58 30.66 -16.39 -26.62
N GLY A 59 30.28 -15.67 -25.56
CA GLY A 59 30.70 -14.30 -25.31
C GLY A 59 30.02 -13.27 -26.22
N GLU A 60 29.01 -13.68 -26.99
CA GLU A 60 28.22 -12.79 -27.82
C GLU A 60 27.22 -12.00 -26.98
N VAL A 61 26.98 -10.75 -27.35
CA VAL A 61 26.01 -9.88 -26.70
C VAL A 61 24.68 -10.07 -27.41
N GLU A 62 23.76 -10.83 -26.81
CA GLU A 62 22.40 -10.96 -27.31
C GLU A 62 21.58 -9.78 -26.80
N GLN A 63 21.14 -8.92 -27.72
CA GLN A 63 20.09 -7.96 -27.44
C GLN A 63 18.78 -8.74 -27.39
N VAL A 64 18.22 -8.92 -26.19
CA VAL A 64 16.90 -9.52 -26.03
C VAL A 64 15.87 -8.46 -26.45
N GLU A 65 15.38 -8.57 -27.68
CA GLU A 65 14.29 -7.73 -28.22
C GLU A 65 12.93 -8.13 -27.62
#